data_AF-A0A644ZAW9-F1
#
_entry.id   AF-A0A644ZAW9-F1
#
_cell.length_a   1.000
_cell.length_b   1.000
_cell.length_c   1.000
_cell.angle_alpha   90.00
_cell.angle_beta   90.00
_cell.angle_gamma   90.00
#
_symmetry.space_group_name_H-M   'P 1'
#
loop_
_entity.id
_entity.type
_entity.pdbx_description
1 polymer ?
#
loop_
_entity_poly.entity_id
_entity_poly.type
_entity_poly.pdbx_seq_one_letter_code
_entity_poly.pdbx_strand_id
1 'polypeptide(L)'
;MNNSYIMRKRYKGDKMMKTIILIISASISMIMFDKLNSKYDFFKDMRSKIKDLNEKKENKLRISSYVLILIIYGIMQNTKMSIIVQGLIFGLLLSFREICFKKDSNTQY
;
A
#
# COMPACT_ATOMS: atom_id res chain seq x y z
N MET A 1 4.15 41.73 -12.91
CA MET A 1 4.36 40.26 -13.00
C MET A 1 3.81 39.64 -11.72
N ASN A 2 2.78 38.78 -11.84
CA ASN A 2 1.76 38.63 -10.80
C ASN A 2 2.17 37.64 -9.69
N ASN A 3 2.34 38.13 -8.45
CA ASN A 3 2.84 37.39 -7.28
C ASN A 3 1.98 36.12 -6.99
N SER A 4 0.69 36.17 -7.32
CA SER A 4 -0.25 35.05 -7.17
C SER A 4 0.03 33.86 -8.10
N TYR A 5 0.66 34.09 -9.25
CA TYR A 5 1.06 33.00 -10.18
C TYR A 5 2.26 32.22 -9.64
N ILE A 6 3.22 32.94 -9.04
CA ILE A 6 4.43 32.35 -8.46
C ILE A 6 4.05 31.47 -7.24
N MET A 7 3.13 31.93 -6.39
CA MET A 7 2.65 31.14 -5.25
C MET A 7 1.92 29.85 -5.65
N ARG A 8 1.01 29.91 -6.65
CA ARG A 8 0.31 28.69 -7.14
C ARG A 8 1.29 27.67 -7.74
N LYS A 9 2.31 28.14 -8.45
CA LYS A 9 3.34 27.27 -9.04
C LYS A 9 4.18 26.57 -7.97
N ARG A 10 4.59 27.29 -6.91
CA ARG A 10 5.32 26.68 -5.77
C ARG A 10 4.47 25.67 -5.02
N TYR A 11 3.22 25.99 -4.69
CA TYR A 11 2.31 25.08 -3.99
C TYR A 11 2.07 23.77 -4.77
N LYS A 12 1.91 23.87 -6.10
CA LYS A 12 1.81 22.68 -6.96
C LYS A 12 3.10 21.85 -6.96
N GLY A 13 4.26 22.51 -6.96
CA GLY A 13 5.57 21.87 -6.84
C GLY A 13 5.75 21.12 -5.51
N ASP A 14 5.38 21.75 -4.40
CA ASP A 14 5.47 21.15 -3.06
C ASP A 14 4.54 19.93 -2.91
N LYS A 15 3.32 20.03 -3.47
CA LYS A 15 2.38 18.90 -3.49
C LYS A 15 2.94 17.74 -4.31
N MET A 16 3.51 18.03 -5.48
CA MET A 16 4.11 17.02 -6.36
C MET A 16 5.32 16.33 -5.70
N MET A 17 6.20 17.09 -5.06
CA MET A 17 7.34 16.57 -4.29
C MET A 17 6.87 15.65 -3.15
N LYS A 18 5.85 16.06 -2.41
CA LYS A 18 5.26 15.24 -1.34
C LYS A 18 4.72 13.91 -1.87
N THR A 19 4.01 13.92 -3.00
CA THR A 19 3.52 12.69 -3.65
C THR A 19 4.67 11.79 -4.09
N ILE A 20 5.74 12.35 -4.67
CA ILE A 20 6.92 11.59 -5.10
C ILE A 20 7.59 10.90 -3.90
N ILE A 21 7.80 11.62 -2.79
CA ILE A 21 8.41 11.04 -1.58
C ILE A 21 7.55 9.90 -1.04
N LEU A 22 6.22 10.06 -1.03
CA LEU A 22 5.30 9.01 -0.61
C LEU A 22 5.42 7.76 -1.48
N ILE A 23 5.46 7.92 -2.81
CA ILE A 23 5.61 6.80 -3.75
C ILE A 23 6.96 6.10 -3.53
N ILE A 24 8.06 6.85 -3.47
CA ILE A 24 9.40 6.28 -3.28
C ILE A 24 9.50 5.49 -1.97
N SER A 25 9.02 6.07 -0.87
CA SER A 25 9.04 5.39 0.43
C SER A 25 8.15 4.15 0.46
N ALA A 26 6.97 4.19 -0.19
CA ALA A 26 6.14 3.00 -0.36
C ALA A 26 6.86 1.90 -1.16
N SER A 27 7.46 2.24 -2.31
CA SER A 27 8.20 1.28 -3.13
C SER A 27 9.38 0.64 -2.40
N ILE A 28 10.15 1.43 -1.64
CA ILE A 28 11.25 0.90 -0.82
C ILE A 28 10.72 -0.10 0.21
N SER A 29 9.64 0.26 0.90
CA SER A 29 9.01 -0.64 1.87
C SER A 29 8.53 -1.93 1.21
N MET A 30 7.93 -1.84 0.02
CA MET A 30 7.46 -3.02 -0.70
C MET A 30 8.61 -3.96 -1.06
N ILE A 31 9.70 -3.43 -1.63
CA ILE A 31 10.88 -4.23 -2.00
C ILE A 31 11.52 -4.88 -0.77
N MET A 32 11.68 -4.13 0.32
CA MET A 32 12.21 -4.69 1.57
C MET A 32 11.31 -5.80 2.09
N PHE A 33 10.00 -5.55 2.09
CA PHE A 33 9.03 -6.50 2.60
C PHE A 33 8.96 -7.78 1.75
N ASP A 34 9.00 -7.67 0.43
CA ASP A 34 9.02 -8.81 -0.47
C ASP A 34 10.25 -9.70 -0.22
N LYS A 35 11.42 -9.09 -0.04
CA LYS A 35 12.67 -9.82 0.27
C LYS A 35 12.62 -10.47 1.66
N LEU A 36 11.97 -9.83 2.62
CA LEU A 36 11.76 -10.40 3.95
C LEU A 36 10.76 -11.56 3.89
N ASN A 37 9.64 -11.39 3.18
CA ASN A 37 8.63 -12.42 3.04
C ASN A 37 9.13 -13.63 2.24
N SER A 38 9.99 -13.45 1.24
CA SER A 38 10.61 -14.59 0.53
C SER A 38 11.48 -15.46 1.44
N LYS A 39 12.01 -14.90 2.54
CA LYS A 39 12.87 -15.62 3.48
C LYS A 39 12.10 -16.24 4.65
N TYR A 40 11.08 -15.55 5.16
CA TYR A 40 10.39 -15.94 6.40
C TYR A 40 8.92 -16.34 6.20
N ASP A 41 8.34 -16.07 5.03
CA ASP A 41 6.93 -16.31 4.67
C ASP A 41 5.94 -15.95 5.80
N PHE A 42 6.06 -14.72 6.32
CA PHE A 42 5.33 -14.23 7.50
C PHE A 42 3.81 -14.40 7.42
N PHE A 43 3.26 -14.41 6.21
CA PHE A 43 1.82 -14.50 5.98
C PHE A 43 1.36 -15.86 5.47
N LYS A 44 2.18 -16.91 5.59
CA LYS A 44 1.81 -18.26 5.15
C LYS A 44 0.48 -18.72 5.75
N ASP A 45 0.32 -18.57 7.06
CA ASP A 45 -0.90 -19.01 7.77
C ASP A 45 -2.13 -18.20 7.36
N MET A 46 -1.97 -16.88 7.19
CA MET A 46 -3.07 -16.03 6.70
C MET A 46 -3.43 -16.37 5.26
N ARG A 47 -2.45 -16.60 4.39
CA ARG A 47 -2.66 -17.01 2.99
C ARG A 47 -3.38 -18.35 2.94
N SER A 48 -3.00 -19.32 3.77
CA SER A 48 -3.68 -20.63 3.87
C SER A 48 -5.14 -20.45 4.26
N LYS A 49 -5.43 -19.70 5.32
CA LYS A 49 -6.81 -19.43 5.76
C LYS A 49 -7.64 -18.71 4.69
N ILE A 50 -7.02 -17.85 3.89
CA ILE A 50 -7.68 -17.16 2.78
C ILE A 50 -7.97 -18.13 1.63
N LYS A 51 -7.04 -19.03 1.30
CA LYS A 51 -7.24 -20.07 0.27
C LYS A 51 -8.34 -21.06 0.63
N ASP A 52 -8.55 -21.33 1.91
CA ASP A 52 -9.64 -22.19 2.39
C ASP A 52 -11.03 -21.52 2.26
N LEU A 53 -11.09 -20.22 1.96
CA LEU A 53 -12.36 -19.54 1.71
C LEU A 53 -12.89 -19.87 0.31
N ASN A 54 -14.21 -20.03 0.20
CA ASN A 54 -14.88 -20.05 -1.10
C ASN A 54 -14.62 -18.73 -1.87
N GLU A 55 -14.52 -18.79 -3.20
CA GLU A 55 -14.18 -17.68 -4.09
C GLU A 55 -15.02 -16.42 -3.84
N LYS A 56 -16.32 -16.57 -3.58
CA LYS A 56 -17.20 -15.43 -3.24
C LYS A 56 -16.76 -14.71 -1.97
N LYS A 57 -16.31 -15.45 -0.95
CA LYS A 57 -15.82 -14.89 0.33
C LYS A 57 -14.42 -14.31 0.15
N GLU A 58 -13.55 -14.98 -0.59
CA GLU A 58 -12.21 -14.47 -0.92
C GLU A 58 -12.29 -13.12 -1.64
N ASN A 59 -13.13 -13.02 -2.68
CA ASN A 59 -13.32 -11.79 -3.43
C ASN A 59 -13.88 -10.65 -2.55
N LYS A 60 -14.84 -10.96 -1.68
CA LYS A 60 -15.36 -9.99 -0.70
C LYS A 60 -14.26 -9.50 0.24
N LEU A 61 -13.40 -10.39 0.72
CA LEU A 61 -12.28 -10.04 1.60
C LEU A 61 -11.21 -9.21 0.86
N ARG A 62 -10.94 -9.54 -0.41
CA ARG A 62 -10.04 -8.79 -1.29
C ARG A 62 -10.51 -7.37 -1.56
N ILE A 63 -11.82 -7.17 -1.73
CA ILE A 63 -12.41 -5.82 -1.85
C ILE A 63 -12.36 -5.10 -0.51
N SER A 64 -12.72 -5.78 0.58
CA SER A 64 -12.68 -5.22 1.93
C SER A 64 -11.29 -4.76 2.33
N SER A 65 -10.23 -5.46 1.92
CA SER A 65 -8.85 -5.05 2.22
C SER A 65 -8.45 -3.76 1.50
N TYR A 66 -8.91 -3.54 0.26
CA TYR A 66 -8.72 -2.24 -0.40
C TYR A 66 -9.43 -1.10 0.34
N VAL A 67 -10.68 -1.33 0.76
CA VAL A 67 -11.44 -0.34 1.52
C VAL A 67 -10.72 -0.02 2.84
N LEU A 68 -10.20 -1.04 3.54
CA LEU A 68 -9.43 -0.86 4.77
C LEU A 68 -8.17 -0.01 4.54
N ILE A 69 -7.42 -0.27 3.46
CA ILE A 69 -6.22 0.51 3.10
C ILE A 69 -6.58 1.97 2.85
N LEU A 70 -7.69 2.25 2.15
CA LEU A 70 -8.15 3.61 1.91
C LEU A 70 -8.57 4.32 3.20
N ILE A 71 -9.24 3.62 4.13
CA ILE A 71 -9.60 4.17 5.44
C ILE A 71 -8.34 4.53 6.23
N ILE A 72 -7.38 3.61 6.30
CA ILE A 72 -6.10 3.83 6.99
C ILE A 72 -5.36 5.03 6.37
N TYR A 73 -5.29 5.11 5.04
CA TYR A 73 -4.71 6.25 4.34
C TYR A 73 -5.41 7.57 4.71
N GLY A 74 -6.73 7.59 4.74
CA GLY A 74 -7.51 8.77 5.15
C GLY A 74 -7.22 9.21 6.59
N ILE A 75 -7.13 8.26 7.53
CA ILE A 75 -6.74 8.52 8.92
C ILE A 75 -5.31 9.10 8.97
N MET A 76 -4.38 8.49 8.24
CA MET A 76 -2.98 8.92 8.21
C MET A 76 -2.80 10.35 7.70
N GLN A 77 -3.63 10.81 6.77
CA GLN A 77 -3.63 12.20 6.30
C GLN A 77 -4.00 13.20 7.41
N ASN A 78 -4.84 12.79 8.37
CA ASN A 78 -5.26 13.64 9.49
C ASN A 78 -4.27 13.61 10.66
N THR A 79 -3.34 12.67 10.67
CA THR A 79 -2.30 12.55 11.70
C THR A 79 -1.09 13.39 11.33
N LYS A 80 -0.42 14.00 12.33
CA LYS A 80 0.86 14.74 12.16
C LYS A 80 2.06 13.81 11.94
N MET A 81 1.89 12.77 11.13
CA MET A 81 2.91 11.78 10.81
C MET A 81 3.79 12.29 9.66
N SER A 82 5.08 11.92 9.65
CA SER A 82 5.96 12.28 8.53
C SER A 82 5.53 11.55 7.24
N ILE A 83 5.68 12.22 6.10
CA ILE A 83 5.25 11.65 4.82
C ILE A 83 6.02 10.39 4.42
N ILE A 84 7.26 10.26 4.91
CA ILE A 84 8.09 9.06 4.74
C ILE A 84 7.45 7.89 5.50
N VAL A 85 7.11 8.08 6.78
CA VAL A 85 6.46 7.03 7.58
C VAL A 85 5.10 6.67 6.98
N GLN A 86 4.38 7.66 6.45
CA GLN A 86 3.13 7.39 5.73
C GLN A 86 3.34 6.47 4.52
N GLY A 87 4.34 6.76 3.69
CA GLY A 87 4.67 5.91 2.55
C GLY A 87 5.14 4.51 2.97
N LEU A 88 5.95 4.39 4.03
CA LEU A 88 6.38 3.08 4.56
C LEU A 88 5.19 2.21 5.00
N ILE A 89 4.27 2.77 5.80
CA ILE A 89 3.06 2.04 6.23
C ILE A 89 2.22 1.64 5.02
N PHE A 90 2.05 2.55 4.07
CA PHE A 90 1.26 2.29 2.87
C PHE A 90 1.87 1.17 2.02
N GLY A 91 3.19 1.19 1.82
CA GLY A 91 3.92 0.13 1.11
C GLY A 91 3.80 -1.23 1.82
N LEU A 92 3.92 -1.26 3.15
CA LEU A 92 3.74 -2.49 3.92
C LEU A 92 2.32 -3.08 3.79
N LEU A 93 1.29 -2.23 3.83
CA LEU A 93 -0.10 -2.65 3.66
C LEU A 93 -0.36 -3.20 2.25
N LEU A 94 0.21 -2.57 1.22
CA LEU A 94 0.11 -3.04 -0.16
C LEU A 94 0.80 -4.39 -0.33
N SER A 95 2.04 -4.54 0.15
CA SER A 95 2.74 -5.83 0.10
C SER A 95 2.01 -6.92 0.87
N PHE A 96 1.51 -6.64 2.07
CA PHE A 96 0.69 -7.60 2.83
C PHE A 96 -0.49 -8.11 2.00
N ARG A 97 -1.23 -7.18 1.39
CA ARG A 97 -2.39 -7.50 0.57
C ARG A 97 -1.98 -8.33 -0.66
N GLU A 98 -0.95 -7.90 -1.37
CA GLU A 98 -0.46 -8.61 -2.55
C GLU A 98 -0.08 -10.04 -2.20
N ILE A 99 0.69 -10.23 -1.14
CA ILE A 99 1.16 -11.54 -0.68
C ILE A 99 0.00 -12.42 -0.22
N CYS A 100 -0.99 -11.88 0.49
CA CYS A 100 -2.11 -12.66 1.02
C CYS A 100 -3.12 -13.10 -0.06
N PHE A 101 -3.30 -12.29 -1.11
CA PHE A 101 -4.26 -12.57 -2.20
C PHE A 101 -3.60 -12.97 -3.51
N LYS A 102 -2.28 -13.22 -3.49
CA LYS A 102 -1.55 -13.78 -4.62
C LYS A 102 -2.17 -15.14 -4.96
N LYS A 103 -2.84 -15.21 -6.10
CA LYS A 103 -3.27 -16.51 -6.65
C LYS A 103 -2.01 -17.26 -7.03
N ASP A 104 -1.84 -18.49 -6.56
CA ASP A 104 -0.79 -19.35 -7.08
C ASP A 104 -1.13 -19.59 -8.55
N SER A 105 -0.33 -19.06 -9.46
CA SER A 105 -0.53 -19.22 -10.90
C SER A 105 -0.21 -20.64 -11.40
N ASN A 106 -0.19 -21.65 -10.52
CA ASN A 106 0.15 -23.05 -10.81
C ASN A 106 -1.01 -24.01 -10.57
N THR A 107 -2.21 -23.61 -10.95
CA THR A 107 -3.33 -24.54 -11.12
C THR A 107 -3.98 -24.29 -12.46
N GLN A 108 -3.22 -24.52 -13.53
CA GLN A 108 -3.78 -24.90 -14.82
C GLN A 108 -4.23 -26.36 -14.70
N TYR A 109 -5.54 -26.57 -14.51
CA TYR A 109 -6.19 -27.81 -14.90
C TYR A 109 -6.48 -27.73 -16.41
#